data_AF-A0A978SCF9-F1
#
_entry.id   AF-A0A978SCF9-F1
#
_cell.length_a   1.000
_cell.length_b   1.000
_cell.length_c   1.000
_cell.angle_alpha   90.00
_cell.angle_beta   90.00
_cell.angle_gamma   90.00
#
_symmetry.space_group_name_H-M   'P 1'
#
loop_
_entity.id
_entity.type
_entity.pdbx_description
1 polymer ?
#
loop_
_entity_poly.entity_id
_entity_poly.type
_entity_poly.pdbx_seq_one_letter_code
_entity_poly.pdbx_strand_id
1 'polypeptide(L)'
;MSRLKRSVLISAIFLMAIVFSGWIGLSQPQPSVQLTTTPAVSQIRPFEAEATNLQSPVQVMLQAMDSAGLPVEDAQIHLQILTPPRNPWLPTDFPIVEGTTLLDMEALAPKGELQFQQMLPVRGTYRLLVNVKPIAPAAFVPFQQTLTLSVAENGVKLQNFAILAVILLTVGLVGGWVIGGKQPIQPGEVSPQRVQLLLSGAIVVAIATLLFVNINAELAQSHLAMAMSHPTEDVPPLETPAQMQSQGLEMQLSGDLSATVGQPATLNVSVMDANTKQPVSNVSLKVAATQLENNWVAFAYEGIPDSTGNLTWQQQFFDGAPHKIEVEVAPQATSTRQFQPFQVAQTLSVQGVAPPLSVRLISLTYMIGLVILGFLLGLGIQHRHKQGAFMRQLN
;
A
#
# COMPACT_ATOMS: atom_id res chain seq x y z
N MET A 1 -34.33 -32.27 51.31
CA MET A 1 -34.27 -32.91 49.98
C MET A 1 -33.46 -34.20 50.08
N SER A 2 -34.05 -35.34 49.69
CA SER A 2 -33.42 -36.66 49.87
C SER A 2 -32.14 -36.80 49.03
N ARG A 3 -31.18 -37.59 49.53
CA ARG A 3 -29.87 -37.85 48.87
C ARG A 3 -30.02 -38.34 47.43
N LEU A 4 -31.15 -38.98 47.10
CA LEU A 4 -31.51 -39.43 45.76
C LEU A 4 -31.62 -38.27 44.74
N LYS A 5 -32.19 -37.13 45.13
CA LYS A 5 -32.39 -35.98 44.22
C LYS A 5 -31.08 -35.28 43.84
N ARG A 6 -30.06 -35.34 44.70
CA ARG A 6 -28.72 -34.78 44.41
C ARG A 6 -27.94 -35.65 43.43
N SER A 7 -28.04 -36.98 43.54
CA SER A 7 -27.35 -37.91 42.64
C SER A 7 -27.88 -37.82 41.20
N VAL A 8 -29.19 -37.66 41.01
CA VAL A 8 -29.82 -37.52 39.69
C VAL A 8 -29.38 -36.21 39.02
N LEU A 9 -29.28 -35.11 39.78
CA LEU A 9 -28.85 -33.82 39.25
C LEU A 9 -27.39 -33.85 38.78
N ILE A 10 -26.50 -34.46 39.58
CA ILE A 10 -25.07 -34.59 39.23
C ILE A 10 -24.90 -35.48 38.00
N SER A 11 -25.63 -36.59 37.93
CA SER A 11 -25.62 -37.47 36.75
C SER A 11 -26.12 -36.76 35.49
N ALA A 12 -27.16 -35.93 35.60
CA ALA A 12 -27.71 -35.18 34.47
C ALA A 12 -26.72 -34.10 33.97
N ILE A 13 -25.99 -33.43 34.87
CA ILE A 13 -24.96 -32.45 34.51
C ILE A 13 -23.78 -33.13 33.80
N PHE A 14 -23.33 -34.30 34.26
CA PHE A 14 -22.25 -35.05 33.59
C PHE A 14 -22.68 -35.55 32.21
N LEU A 15 -23.93 -36.02 32.06
CA LEU A 15 -24.45 -36.47 30.77
C LEU A 15 -24.60 -35.30 29.78
N MET A 16 -25.05 -34.13 30.24
CA MET A 16 -25.04 -32.91 29.43
C MET A 16 -23.62 -32.49 29.06
N ALA A 17 -22.66 -32.53 29.98
CA ALA A 17 -21.26 -32.19 29.71
C ALA A 17 -20.64 -33.11 28.64
N ILE A 18 -20.95 -34.41 28.66
CA ILE A 18 -20.47 -35.36 27.64
C ILE A 18 -21.11 -35.07 26.27
N VAL A 19 -22.41 -34.75 26.22
CA VAL A 19 -23.09 -34.39 24.96
C VAL A 19 -22.56 -33.07 24.39
N PHE A 20 -22.32 -32.05 25.23
CA PHE A 20 -21.69 -30.80 24.80
C PHE A 20 -20.22 -30.96 24.40
N SER A 21 -19.48 -31.89 25.02
CA SER A 21 -18.10 -32.22 24.63
C SER A 21 -18.04 -32.97 23.30
N GLY A 22 -19.05 -33.80 22.99
CA GLY A 22 -19.16 -34.55 21.74
C GLY A 22 -19.44 -33.67 20.51
N TRP A 23 -19.94 -32.45 20.70
CA TRP A 23 -20.24 -31.50 19.61
C TRP A 23 -19.06 -30.58 19.24
N ILE A 24 -17.98 -30.55 20.01
CA ILE A 24 -16.86 -29.61 19.81
C ILE A 24 -15.74 -30.21 18.90
N GLY A 25 -15.83 -31.48 18.49
CA GLY A 25 -14.60 -32.24 18.15
C GLY A 25 -14.39 -32.77 16.74
N LEU A 26 -15.22 -32.49 15.74
CA LEU A 26 -15.02 -33.01 14.37
C LEU A 26 -15.20 -31.90 13.32
N SER A 27 -14.36 -30.88 13.39
CA SER A 27 -14.14 -30.03 12.22
C SER A 27 -13.42 -30.90 11.18
N GLN A 28 -14.14 -31.33 10.14
CA GLN A 28 -13.52 -32.00 9.02
C GLN A 28 -12.50 -31.04 8.40
N PRO A 29 -11.29 -31.51 8.07
CA PRO A 29 -10.28 -30.63 7.51
C PRO A 29 -10.79 -30.09 6.16
N GLN A 30 -10.67 -28.78 5.99
CA GLN A 30 -11.16 -28.06 4.81
C GLN A 30 -9.99 -27.69 3.90
N PRO A 31 -10.18 -27.70 2.57
CA PRO A 31 -9.19 -27.13 1.64
C PRO A 31 -8.82 -25.70 2.04
N SER A 32 -7.57 -25.34 1.84
CA SER A 32 -7.05 -24.04 2.26
C SER A 32 -5.93 -23.54 1.36
N VAL A 33 -5.58 -22.26 1.49
CA VAL A 33 -4.47 -21.61 0.82
C VAL A 33 -3.47 -21.14 1.87
N GLN A 34 -2.23 -21.59 1.73
CA GLN A 34 -1.12 -21.15 2.56
C GLN A 34 -0.44 -19.91 1.93
N LEU A 35 -0.33 -18.83 2.69
CA LEU A 35 0.40 -17.62 2.31
C LEU A 35 1.79 -17.62 2.96
N THR A 36 2.81 -17.40 2.14
CA THR A 36 4.19 -17.15 2.60
C THR A 36 4.77 -15.94 1.89
N THR A 37 5.67 -15.21 2.55
CA THR A 37 6.27 -13.99 2.01
C THR A 37 7.77 -13.94 2.28
N THR A 38 8.49 -13.33 1.34
CA THR A 38 9.88 -12.93 1.52
C THR A 38 10.01 -11.44 1.18
N PRO A 39 10.43 -10.58 2.12
CA PRO A 39 10.79 -10.88 3.51
C PRO A 39 9.59 -11.34 4.37
N ALA A 40 9.86 -11.82 5.59
CA ALA A 40 8.81 -12.23 6.52
C ALA A 40 7.85 -11.07 6.83
N VAL A 41 6.59 -11.36 7.10
CA VAL A 41 5.52 -10.35 7.29
C VAL A 41 5.90 -9.22 8.25
N SER A 42 6.60 -9.53 9.35
CA SER A 42 7.05 -8.55 10.34
C SER A 42 8.10 -7.54 9.83
N GLN A 43 8.78 -7.86 8.73
CA GLN A 43 9.83 -7.05 8.10
C GLN A 43 9.30 -6.25 6.90
N ILE A 44 8.10 -6.55 6.42
CA ILE A 44 7.49 -5.82 5.30
C ILE A 44 7.18 -4.39 5.74
N ARG A 45 7.52 -3.43 4.87
CA ARG A 45 7.26 -2.00 5.04
C ARG A 45 6.57 -1.46 3.79
N PRO A 46 5.76 -0.39 3.92
CA PRO A 46 5.17 0.25 2.75
C PRO A 46 6.26 0.90 1.88
N PHE A 47 5.94 1.10 0.61
CA PHE A 47 6.79 1.84 -0.31
C PHE A 47 7.06 3.26 0.19
N GLU A 48 8.29 3.72 0.04
CA GLU A 48 8.72 5.07 0.42
C GLU A 48 9.48 5.71 -0.75
N ALA A 49 8.80 6.64 -1.46
CA ALA A 49 9.40 7.36 -2.59
C ALA A 49 10.65 8.18 -2.19
N GLU A 50 10.73 8.61 -0.94
CA GLU A 50 11.84 9.40 -0.39
C GLU A 50 12.97 8.53 0.21
N ALA A 51 12.86 7.19 0.15
CA ALA A 51 13.87 6.32 0.72
C ALA A 51 15.21 6.46 -0.02
N THR A 52 16.29 6.60 0.75
CA THR A 52 17.66 6.64 0.22
C THR A 52 18.17 5.28 -0.24
N ASN A 53 17.53 4.20 0.22
CA ASN A 53 17.85 2.83 -0.19
C ASN A 53 16.75 2.31 -1.11
N LEU A 54 17.14 1.66 -2.20
CA LEU A 54 16.21 1.00 -3.11
C LEU A 54 15.42 -0.07 -2.34
N GLN A 55 14.09 0.04 -2.35
CA GLN A 55 13.21 -0.95 -1.78
C GLN A 55 12.87 -2.03 -2.81
N SER A 56 12.94 -3.29 -2.40
CA SER A 56 12.52 -4.43 -3.24
C SER A 56 11.05 -4.76 -2.99
N PRO A 57 10.30 -5.20 -4.01
CA PRO A 57 8.93 -5.67 -3.84
C PRO A 57 8.89 -6.93 -2.95
N VAL A 58 7.74 -7.19 -2.33
CA VAL A 58 7.53 -8.38 -1.51
C VAL A 58 7.28 -9.57 -2.43
N GLN A 59 8.09 -10.62 -2.29
CA GLN A 59 7.79 -11.90 -2.90
C GLN A 59 6.68 -12.59 -2.12
N VAL A 60 5.59 -12.93 -2.81
CA VAL A 60 4.41 -13.58 -2.25
C VAL A 60 4.25 -14.95 -2.91
N MET A 61 4.03 -15.98 -2.11
CA MET A 61 3.74 -17.33 -2.58
C MET A 61 2.45 -17.83 -1.92
N LEU A 62 1.51 -18.25 -2.76
CA LEU A 62 0.24 -18.85 -2.40
C LEU A 62 0.28 -20.33 -2.80
N GLN A 63 0.03 -21.23 -1.85
CA GLN A 63 -0.03 -22.67 -2.09
C GLN A 63 -1.43 -23.18 -1.76
N ALA A 64 -2.15 -23.68 -2.77
CA ALA A 64 -3.43 -24.35 -2.60
C ALA A 64 -3.22 -25.76 -2.04
N MET A 65 -3.96 -26.09 -0.99
CA MET A 65 -3.93 -27.36 -0.26
C MET A 65 -5.31 -27.98 -0.20
N ASP A 66 -5.38 -29.30 -0.33
CA ASP A 66 -6.62 -30.07 -0.16
C ASP A 66 -6.99 -30.25 1.32
N SER A 67 -8.06 -31.00 1.59
CA SER A 67 -8.47 -31.35 2.95
C SER A 67 -7.51 -32.31 3.66
N ALA A 68 -6.59 -32.96 2.96
CA ALA A 68 -5.52 -33.75 3.56
C ALA A 68 -4.27 -32.91 3.89
N GLY A 69 -4.25 -31.63 3.51
CA GLY A 69 -3.09 -30.74 3.64
C GLY A 69 -2.01 -30.98 2.57
N LEU A 70 -2.36 -31.64 1.47
CA LEU A 70 -1.48 -31.87 0.33
C LEU A 70 -1.69 -30.80 -0.74
N PRO A 71 -0.64 -30.39 -1.46
CA PRO A 71 -0.77 -29.50 -2.61
C PRO A 71 -1.79 -29.99 -3.63
N VAL A 72 -2.65 -29.08 -4.09
CA VAL A 72 -3.60 -29.36 -5.17
C VAL A 72 -2.93 -29.14 -6.52
N GLU A 73 -2.88 -30.15 -7.38
CA GLU A 73 -2.33 -30.03 -8.73
C GLU A 73 -3.35 -29.45 -9.72
N ASP A 74 -2.85 -28.90 -10.83
CA ASP A 74 -3.65 -28.36 -11.95
C ASP A 74 -4.74 -27.39 -11.51
N ALA A 75 -4.35 -26.40 -10.70
CA ALA A 75 -5.23 -25.35 -10.21
C ALA A 75 -5.18 -24.10 -11.08
N GLN A 76 -6.30 -23.44 -11.26
CA GLN A 76 -6.41 -22.06 -11.71
C GLN A 76 -6.68 -21.20 -10.48
N ILE A 77 -5.76 -20.27 -10.21
CA ILE A 77 -5.83 -19.37 -9.06
C ILE A 77 -6.19 -17.97 -9.55
N HIS A 78 -7.36 -17.49 -9.15
CA HIS A 78 -7.75 -16.11 -9.29
C HIS A 78 -7.44 -15.37 -7.99
N LEU A 79 -6.59 -14.36 -8.07
CA LEU A 79 -6.10 -13.56 -6.95
C LEU A 79 -6.53 -12.11 -7.12
N GLN A 80 -7.18 -11.57 -6.09
CA GLN A 80 -7.37 -10.13 -5.90
C GLN A 80 -6.68 -9.65 -4.63
N ILE A 81 -5.85 -8.62 -4.75
CA ILE A 81 -5.23 -7.94 -3.61
C ILE A 81 -5.97 -6.63 -3.39
N LEU A 82 -6.67 -6.51 -2.27
CA LEU A 82 -7.34 -5.29 -1.85
C LEU A 82 -6.45 -4.52 -0.87
N THR A 83 -6.30 -3.22 -1.10
CA THR A 83 -5.58 -2.34 -0.20
C THR A 83 -6.35 -2.15 1.12
N PRO A 84 -5.66 -1.73 2.19
CA PRO A 84 -6.29 -1.42 3.47
C PRO A 84 -7.44 -0.40 3.30
N PRO A 85 -8.53 -0.52 4.08
CA PRO A 85 -9.66 0.39 3.97
C PRO A 85 -9.26 1.83 4.31
N ARG A 86 -9.97 2.78 3.70
CA ARG A 86 -9.70 4.20 3.86
C ARG A 86 -9.85 4.66 5.31
N ASN A 87 -8.85 5.39 5.81
CA ASN A 87 -8.90 6.03 7.12
C ASN A 87 -8.94 7.56 6.95
N PRO A 88 -10.12 8.20 7.14
CA PRO A 88 -10.24 9.64 6.91
C PRO A 88 -9.42 10.49 7.90
N TRP A 89 -9.09 9.95 9.07
CA TRP A 89 -8.41 10.68 10.15
C TRP A 89 -6.89 10.50 10.11
N LEU A 90 -6.43 9.31 9.71
CA LEU A 90 -5.00 8.99 9.62
C LEU A 90 -4.68 8.37 8.26
N PRO A 91 -4.81 9.15 7.17
CA PRO A 91 -4.49 8.68 5.83
C PRO A 91 -3.00 8.34 5.71
N THR A 92 -2.72 7.42 4.81
CA THR A 92 -1.38 7.05 4.36
C THR A 92 -0.85 8.07 3.35
N ASP A 93 0.39 7.88 2.92
CA ASP A 93 1.06 8.77 1.96
C ASP A 93 0.38 8.74 0.58
N PHE A 94 -0.34 7.65 0.27
CA PHE A 94 -1.12 7.48 -0.95
C PHE A 94 -2.62 7.32 -0.61
N PRO A 95 -3.31 8.38 -0.15
CA PRO A 95 -4.71 8.27 0.31
C PRO A 95 -5.72 7.87 -0.76
N ILE A 96 -5.35 8.01 -2.03
CA ILE A 96 -6.17 7.65 -3.20
C ILE A 96 -6.15 6.14 -3.44
N VAL A 97 -5.10 5.46 -2.98
CA VAL A 97 -4.88 4.01 -3.10
C VAL A 97 -5.55 3.24 -1.96
N GLU A 98 -6.10 3.91 -0.94
CA GLU A 98 -6.79 3.23 0.15
C GLU A 98 -8.19 2.75 -0.27
N GLY A 99 -8.50 1.49 0.05
CA GLY A 99 -9.79 0.87 -0.23
C GLY A 99 -10.02 0.50 -1.70
N THR A 100 -8.96 0.29 -2.47
CA THR A 100 -8.99 -0.05 -3.90
C THR A 100 -8.40 -1.44 -4.16
N THR A 101 -8.51 -1.91 -5.41
CA THR A 101 -7.85 -3.14 -5.87
C THR A 101 -6.44 -2.80 -6.34
N LEU A 102 -5.43 -3.41 -5.72
CA LEU A 102 -4.02 -3.27 -6.10
C LEU A 102 -3.65 -4.17 -7.28
N LEU A 103 -4.12 -5.41 -7.25
CA LEU A 103 -3.84 -6.43 -8.25
C LEU A 103 -5.08 -7.32 -8.41
N ASP A 104 -5.43 -7.64 -9.65
CA ASP A 104 -6.39 -8.68 -10.01
C ASP A 104 -5.74 -9.53 -11.12
N MET A 105 -5.51 -10.81 -10.87
CA MET A 105 -4.90 -11.70 -11.85
C MET A 105 -5.46 -13.10 -11.78
N GLU A 106 -5.54 -13.76 -12.93
CA GLU A 106 -5.86 -15.17 -13.03
C GLU A 106 -4.66 -15.91 -13.61
N ALA A 107 -4.20 -16.93 -12.90
CA ALA A 107 -2.99 -17.66 -13.25
C ALA A 107 -3.22 -19.17 -13.19
N LEU A 108 -2.62 -19.88 -14.14
CA LEU A 108 -2.50 -21.33 -14.05
C LEU A 108 -1.37 -21.69 -13.08
N ALA A 109 -1.69 -22.58 -12.15
CA ALA A 109 -0.79 -23.10 -11.12
C ALA A 109 -0.79 -24.64 -11.19
N PRO A 110 0.00 -25.25 -12.10
CA PRO A 110 0.05 -26.70 -12.27
C PRO A 110 0.42 -27.47 -10.99
N LYS A 111 1.18 -26.83 -10.09
CA LYS A 111 1.58 -27.38 -8.78
C LYS A 111 0.75 -26.83 -7.61
N GLY A 112 -0.34 -26.12 -7.91
CA GLY A 112 -1.13 -25.39 -6.90
C GLY A 112 -0.42 -24.19 -6.29
N GLU A 113 0.71 -23.78 -6.87
CA GLU A 113 1.54 -22.68 -6.38
C GLU A 113 1.43 -21.46 -7.31
N LEU A 114 1.16 -20.29 -6.73
CA LEU A 114 1.22 -18.99 -7.40
C LEU A 114 2.26 -18.12 -6.69
N GLN A 115 3.33 -17.77 -7.40
CA GLN A 115 4.41 -16.92 -6.91
C GLN A 115 4.53 -15.64 -7.75
N PHE A 116 4.62 -14.50 -7.08
CA PHE A 116 4.76 -13.18 -7.70
C PHE A 116 5.48 -12.22 -6.75
N GLN A 117 5.86 -11.06 -7.25
CA GLN A 117 6.41 -9.96 -6.48
C GLN A 117 5.49 -8.76 -6.59
N GLN A 118 5.20 -8.10 -5.47
CA GLN A 118 4.34 -6.93 -5.43
C GLN A 118 4.91 -5.86 -4.51
N MET A 119 5.03 -4.64 -5.01
CA MET A 119 5.28 -3.48 -4.18
C MET A 119 4.00 -3.09 -3.44
N LEU A 120 4.09 -2.93 -2.11
CA LEU A 120 2.95 -2.60 -1.25
C LEU A 120 3.00 -1.12 -0.89
N PRO A 121 2.11 -0.28 -1.45
CA PRO A 121 2.29 1.17 -1.35
C PRO A 121 1.95 1.78 0.00
N VAL A 122 1.09 1.14 0.81
CA VAL A 122 0.49 1.76 2.00
C VAL A 122 0.53 0.83 3.21
N ARG A 123 0.62 1.41 4.41
CA ARG A 123 0.51 0.65 5.67
C ARG A 123 -0.90 0.07 5.86
N GLY A 124 -1.02 -1.01 6.62
CA GLY A 124 -2.29 -1.58 7.06
C GLY A 124 -2.46 -3.05 6.70
N THR A 125 -3.69 -3.56 6.80
CA THR A 125 -4.00 -4.97 6.51
C THR A 125 -4.61 -5.11 5.13
N TYR A 126 -3.84 -5.68 4.22
CA TYR A 126 -4.29 -6.09 2.89
C TYR A 126 -5.14 -7.36 2.98
N ARG A 127 -6.12 -7.46 2.09
CA ARG A 127 -6.95 -8.66 1.94
C ARG A 127 -6.64 -9.30 0.60
N LEU A 128 -6.23 -10.56 0.63
CA LEU A 128 -5.97 -11.37 -0.56
C LEU A 128 -7.17 -12.30 -0.73
N LEU A 129 -8.02 -12.02 -1.70
CA LEU A 129 -9.14 -12.88 -2.06
C LEU A 129 -8.62 -13.89 -3.07
N VAL A 130 -8.58 -15.16 -2.66
CA VAL A 130 -8.06 -16.24 -3.49
C VAL A 130 -9.20 -17.18 -3.83
N ASN A 131 -9.45 -17.38 -5.12
CA ASN A 131 -10.41 -18.35 -5.65
C ASN A 131 -9.66 -19.42 -6.43
N VAL A 132 -9.82 -20.68 -6.02
CA VAL A 132 -9.10 -21.82 -6.58
C VAL A 132 -10.09 -22.72 -7.30
N LYS A 133 -9.88 -22.91 -8.60
CA LYS A 133 -10.68 -23.78 -9.46
C LYS A 133 -9.79 -24.85 -10.08
N PRO A 134 -10.31 -26.05 -10.39
CA PRO A 134 -9.54 -27.03 -11.13
C PRO A 134 -9.48 -26.62 -12.61
N ILE A 135 -8.32 -26.82 -13.25
CA ILE A 135 -8.16 -26.65 -14.71
C ILE A 135 -8.95 -27.75 -15.44
N ALA A 136 -8.88 -28.98 -14.95
CA ALA A 136 -9.65 -30.11 -15.45
C ALA A 136 -10.99 -30.25 -14.70
N PRO A 137 -12.13 -30.43 -15.39
CA PRO A 137 -13.43 -30.60 -14.73
C PRO A 137 -13.40 -31.73 -13.69
N ALA A 138 -13.92 -31.44 -12.49
CA ALA A 138 -14.06 -32.39 -11.37
C ALA A 138 -12.75 -32.95 -10.76
N ALA A 139 -11.58 -32.36 -11.02
CA ALA A 139 -10.34 -32.77 -10.34
C ALA A 139 -10.39 -32.53 -8.82
N PHE A 140 -10.99 -31.41 -8.40
CA PHE A 140 -11.32 -31.11 -7.01
C PHE A 140 -12.50 -30.13 -6.94
N VAL A 141 -13.08 -29.98 -5.75
CA VAL A 141 -14.18 -29.01 -5.53
C VAL A 141 -13.59 -27.60 -5.42
N PRO A 142 -14.01 -26.63 -6.25
CA PRO A 142 -13.54 -25.25 -6.14
C PRO A 142 -13.76 -24.67 -4.75
N PHE A 143 -12.83 -23.84 -4.29
CA PHE A 143 -12.92 -23.20 -2.98
C PHE A 143 -12.36 -21.78 -3.01
N GLN A 144 -12.78 -20.98 -2.03
CA GLN A 144 -12.35 -19.59 -1.89
C GLN A 144 -11.86 -19.34 -0.47
N GLN A 145 -10.78 -18.57 -0.34
CA GLN A 145 -10.26 -18.13 0.94
C GLN A 145 -9.87 -16.66 0.90
N THR A 146 -10.16 -15.94 1.98
CA THR A 146 -9.63 -14.60 2.22
C THR A 146 -8.44 -14.72 3.16
N LEU A 147 -7.26 -14.32 2.69
CA LEU A 147 -6.04 -14.23 3.47
C LEU A 147 -5.76 -12.77 3.82
N THR A 148 -4.98 -12.55 4.88
CA THR A 148 -4.63 -11.20 5.33
C THR A 148 -3.12 -11.02 5.40
N LEU A 149 -2.64 -9.90 4.88
CA LEU A 149 -1.23 -9.52 4.95
C LEU A 149 -1.11 -8.16 5.64
N SER A 150 -0.45 -8.12 6.80
CA SER A 150 -0.31 -6.89 7.58
C SER A 150 1.03 -6.22 7.28
N VAL A 151 0.98 -4.96 6.86
CA VAL A 151 2.14 -4.12 6.58
C VAL A 151 2.25 -3.06 7.66
N ALA A 152 3.32 -3.12 8.44
CA ALA A 152 3.59 -2.15 9.50
C ALA A 152 4.17 -0.85 8.94
N GLU A 153 3.82 0.26 9.58
CA GLU A 153 4.39 1.57 9.26
C GLU A 153 5.90 1.62 9.56
N ASN A 154 6.61 2.52 8.88
CA ASN A 154 8.00 2.79 9.19
C ASN A 154 8.13 3.57 10.52
N GLY A 155 8.88 3.00 11.46
CA GLY A 155 9.16 3.65 12.75
C GLY A 155 9.87 5.00 12.62
N VAL A 156 10.66 5.21 11.56
CA VAL A 156 11.34 6.48 11.29
C VAL A 156 10.34 7.60 11.02
N LYS A 157 9.26 7.33 10.27
CA LYS A 157 8.19 8.31 10.02
C LYS A 157 7.48 8.70 11.32
N LEU A 158 7.21 7.72 12.19
CA LEU A 158 6.61 7.98 13.49
C LEU A 158 7.54 8.83 14.38
N GLN A 159 8.84 8.56 14.36
CA GLN A 159 9.84 9.35 15.07
C GLN A 159 9.90 10.79 14.55
N ASN A 160 9.94 10.98 13.23
CA ASN A 160 9.96 12.30 12.61
C ASN A 160 8.70 13.10 12.95
N PHE A 161 7.53 12.46 12.91
CA PHE A 161 6.28 13.08 13.36
C PHE A 161 6.32 13.49 14.83
N ALA A 162 6.83 12.64 15.72
CA ALA A 162 6.95 12.96 17.15
C ALA A 162 7.89 14.15 17.39
N ILE A 163 9.03 14.22 16.70
CA ILE A 163 9.96 15.35 16.76
C ILE A 163 9.26 16.63 16.30
N LEU A 164 8.57 16.58 15.16
CA LEU A 164 7.83 17.72 14.63
C LEU A 164 6.74 18.19 15.60
N ALA A 165 6.00 17.25 16.21
CA ALA A 165 4.98 17.57 17.19
C ALA A 165 5.55 18.27 18.43
N VAL A 166 6.71 17.83 18.93
CA VAL A 166 7.41 18.49 20.05
C VAL A 166 7.85 19.90 19.68
N ILE A 167 8.37 20.11 18.47
CA ILE A 167 8.75 21.45 17.98
C ILE A 167 7.53 22.37 17.93
N LEU A 168 6.43 21.92 17.31
CA LEU A 168 5.20 22.72 17.19
C LEU A 168 4.60 23.07 18.56
N LEU A 169 4.56 22.11 19.49
CA LEU A 169 4.12 22.34 20.86
C LEU A 169 5.00 23.36 21.59
N THR A 170 6.33 23.27 21.42
CA THR A 170 7.29 24.19 22.05
C THR A 170 7.13 25.60 21.51
N VAL A 171 6.98 25.75 20.19
CA VAL A 171 6.71 27.04 19.54
C VAL A 171 5.42 27.66 20.09
N GLY A 172 4.33 26.88 20.15
CA GLY A 172 3.08 27.30 20.75
C GLY A 172 3.27 27.76 22.19
N LEU A 173 3.90 26.91 23.02
CA LEU A 173 4.14 27.17 24.44
C LEU A 173 4.92 28.46 24.68
N VAL A 174 6.02 28.67 23.97
CA VAL A 174 6.81 29.91 24.06
C VAL A 174 5.96 31.11 23.65
N GLY A 175 5.21 31.00 22.54
CA GLY A 175 4.31 32.07 22.09
C GLY A 175 3.26 32.44 23.14
N GLY A 176 2.60 31.44 23.72
CA GLY A 176 1.60 31.63 24.77
C GLY A 176 2.18 32.20 26.05
N TRP A 177 3.35 31.72 26.46
CA TRP A 177 4.04 32.20 27.64
C TRP A 177 4.42 33.68 27.52
N VAL A 178 4.99 34.08 26.38
CA VAL A 178 5.39 35.47 26.14
C VAL A 178 4.18 36.40 26.05
N ILE A 179 3.14 36.03 25.30
CA ILE A 179 1.92 36.85 25.16
C ILE A 179 1.16 36.96 26.50
N GLY A 180 1.12 35.90 27.30
CA GLY A 180 0.52 35.92 28.64
C GLY A 180 1.27 36.83 29.63
N GLY A 181 2.52 37.18 29.31
CA GLY A 181 3.34 38.12 30.05
C GLY A 181 2.86 39.56 29.87
N LYS A 182 1.76 39.95 30.54
CA LYS A 182 1.36 41.37 30.69
C LYS A 182 2.57 42.24 31.01
N GLN A 183 3.01 43.01 30.04
CA GLN A 183 3.86 44.17 30.24
C GLN A 183 2.93 45.39 30.46
N PRO A 184 3.35 46.39 31.25
CA PRO A 184 2.60 47.63 31.36
C PRO A 184 2.46 48.25 29.97
N ILE A 185 1.22 48.46 29.54
CA ILE A 185 0.89 49.14 28.28
C ILE A 185 1.13 50.62 28.54
N GLN A 186 2.02 51.25 27.77
CA GLN A 186 2.23 52.69 27.92
C GLN A 186 0.99 53.46 27.43
N PRO A 187 0.63 54.60 28.05
CA PRO A 187 -0.53 55.39 27.62
C PRO A 187 -0.41 55.77 26.13
N GLY A 188 -1.32 55.28 25.29
CA GLY A 188 -1.29 55.47 23.84
C GLY A 188 -0.87 54.25 23.01
N GLU A 189 -0.38 53.17 23.64
CA GLU A 189 -0.10 51.89 22.96
C GLU A 189 -1.32 50.95 23.00
N VAL A 190 -1.62 50.26 21.89
CA VAL A 190 -2.74 49.29 21.78
C VAL A 190 -2.34 47.88 22.26
N SER A 191 -1.03 47.57 22.25
CA SER A 191 -0.46 46.29 22.72
C SER A 191 1.00 46.48 23.16
N PRO A 192 1.55 45.68 24.08
CA PRO A 192 2.95 45.79 24.46
C PRO A 192 3.92 45.59 23.29
N GLN A 193 4.98 46.39 23.23
CA GLN A 193 5.98 46.36 22.14
C GLN A 193 6.53 44.96 21.84
N ARG A 194 6.77 44.11 22.85
CA ARG A 194 7.25 42.73 22.63
C ARG A 194 6.23 41.85 21.91
N VAL A 195 4.95 42.02 22.21
CA VAL A 195 3.87 41.30 21.53
C VAL A 195 3.79 41.76 20.08
N GLN A 196 3.90 43.07 19.84
CA GLN A 196 3.86 43.64 18.50
C GLN A 196 5.06 43.21 17.64
N LEU A 197 6.27 43.18 18.22
CA LEU A 197 7.49 42.68 17.57
C LEU A 197 7.41 41.17 17.28
N LEU A 198 6.85 40.37 18.20
CA LEU A 198 6.66 38.94 17.96
C LEU A 198 5.59 38.66 16.91
N LEU A 199 4.48 39.39 16.93
CA LEU A 199 3.41 39.22 15.95
C LEU A 199 3.89 39.65 14.55
N SER A 200 4.58 40.80 14.46
CA SER A 200 5.15 41.26 13.19
C SER A 200 6.26 40.33 12.69
N GLY A 201 7.15 39.85 13.56
CA GLY A 201 8.14 38.83 13.22
C GLY A 201 7.50 37.53 12.75
N ALA A 202 6.47 37.03 13.45
CA ALA A 202 5.74 35.83 13.07
C ALA A 202 5.00 36.00 11.73
N ILE A 203 4.42 37.18 11.46
CA ILE A 203 3.79 37.50 10.18
C ILE A 203 4.84 37.52 9.06
N VAL A 204 6.00 38.14 9.27
CA VAL A 204 7.09 38.15 8.28
C VAL A 204 7.60 36.74 8.02
N VAL A 205 7.81 35.94 9.06
CA VAL A 205 8.22 34.53 8.92
C VAL A 205 7.13 33.72 8.21
N ALA A 206 5.85 33.92 8.54
CA ALA A 206 4.74 33.24 7.89
C ALA A 206 4.64 33.63 6.41
N ILE A 207 4.77 34.91 6.07
CA ILE A 207 4.81 35.40 4.69
C ILE A 207 6.03 34.83 3.96
N ALA A 208 7.22 34.89 4.56
CA ALA A 208 8.44 34.35 3.96
C ALA A 208 8.35 32.83 3.78
N THR A 209 7.73 32.11 4.71
CA THR A 209 7.52 30.67 4.63
C THR A 209 6.46 30.34 3.59
N LEU A 210 5.35 31.09 3.50
CA LEU A 210 4.33 30.91 2.47
C LEU A 210 4.87 31.26 1.08
N LEU A 211 5.72 32.29 0.96
CA LEU A 211 6.42 32.62 -0.27
C LEU A 211 7.44 31.54 -0.62
N PHE A 212 8.26 31.10 0.33
CA PHE A 212 9.22 30.01 0.11
C PHE A 212 8.51 28.71 -0.25
N VAL A 213 7.39 28.38 0.40
CA VAL A 213 6.59 27.19 0.09
C VAL A 213 5.87 27.34 -1.26
N ASN A 214 5.34 28.51 -1.62
CA ASN A 214 4.73 28.71 -2.95
C ASN A 214 5.78 28.71 -4.07
N ILE A 215 6.88 29.43 -3.89
CA ILE A 215 8.01 29.47 -4.83
C ILE A 215 8.61 28.07 -4.95
N ASN A 216 8.78 27.33 -3.86
CA ASN A 216 9.23 25.93 -3.93
C ASN A 216 8.15 24.98 -4.41
N ALA A 217 6.86 25.24 -4.26
CA ALA A 217 5.82 24.40 -4.85
C ALA A 217 5.81 24.57 -6.38
N GLU A 218 6.00 25.80 -6.86
CA GLU A 218 6.08 26.17 -8.28
C GLU A 218 7.44 25.79 -8.91
N LEU A 219 8.55 25.89 -8.16
CA LEU A 219 9.87 25.39 -8.56
C LEU A 219 10.01 23.87 -8.37
N ALA A 220 9.36 23.26 -7.38
CA ALA A 220 9.28 21.80 -7.28
C ALA A 220 8.49 21.27 -8.48
N GLN A 221 7.41 21.92 -8.90
CA GLN A 221 6.74 21.61 -10.17
C GLN A 221 7.68 21.67 -11.40
N SER A 222 8.84 22.33 -11.32
CA SER A 222 9.87 22.30 -12.37
C SER A 222 11.10 21.42 -12.10
N HIS A 223 11.49 21.12 -10.86
CA HIS A 223 12.72 20.33 -10.59
C HIS A 223 12.72 19.41 -9.35
N LEU A 224 11.71 19.40 -8.46
CA LEU A 224 11.74 18.61 -7.20
C LEU A 224 10.38 18.02 -6.75
N ALA A 225 9.31 18.17 -7.53
CA ALA A 225 8.01 17.57 -7.26
C ALA A 225 7.99 16.12 -7.77
N MET A 226 8.71 15.24 -7.07
CA MET A 226 8.55 13.78 -7.18
C MET A 226 7.24 13.30 -6.52
N ALA A 227 6.18 14.09 -6.64
CA ALA A 227 4.83 13.75 -6.20
C ALA A 227 3.81 14.32 -7.21
N MET A 228 3.48 13.48 -8.19
CA MET A 228 2.20 13.45 -8.92
C MET A 228 1.99 14.28 -10.19
N SER A 229 3.00 14.90 -10.78
CA SER A 229 2.90 15.33 -12.19
C SER A 229 4.27 15.72 -12.73
N HIS A 230 4.97 14.79 -13.36
CA HIS A 230 6.09 15.16 -14.21
C HIS A 230 5.53 15.88 -15.46
N PRO A 231 6.11 17.03 -15.87
CA PRO A 231 5.91 17.47 -17.24
C PRO A 231 6.41 16.36 -18.15
N THR A 232 5.69 16.10 -19.25
CA THR A 232 6.03 15.15 -20.30
C THR A 232 7.42 15.48 -20.87
N GLU A 233 8.48 15.02 -20.21
CA GLU A 233 9.75 14.76 -20.87
C GLU A 233 9.49 13.58 -21.79
N ASP A 234 9.84 13.74 -23.07
CA ASP A 234 9.60 12.75 -24.11
C ASP A 234 10.06 11.38 -23.63
N VAL A 235 9.10 10.45 -23.49
CA VAL A 235 9.35 9.06 -23.12
C VAL A 235 10.49 8.56 -24.02
N PRO A 236 11.63 8.12 -23.46
CA PRO A 236 12.74 7.65 -24.27
C PRO A 236 12.21 6.57 -25.22
N PRO A 237 12.57 6.62 -26.51
CA PRO A 237 12.03 5.70 -27.51
C PRO A 237 12.27 4.27 -27.05
N LEU A 238 11.21 3.47 -27.02
CA LEU A 238 11.31 2.04 -26.68
C LEU A 238 12.25 1.36 -27.67
N GLU A 239 13.34 0.79 -27.17
CA GLU A 239 14.23 -0.06 -27.96
C GLU A 239 13.58 -1.42 -28.28
N THR A 240 12.61 -1.86 -27.47
CA THR A 240 11.91 -3.14 -27.63
C THR A 240 10.47 -2.91 -28.06
N PRO A 241 9.97 -3.55 -29.14
CA PRO A 241 8.60 -3.37 -29.60
C PRO A 241 7.58 -4.09 -28.70
N ALA A 242 6.34 -3.61 -28.70
CA ALA A 242 5.21 -4.26 -28.00
C ALA A 242 4.74 -5.56 -28.69
N GLN A 243 5.18 -5.80 -29.93
CA GLN A 243 4.92 -7.02 -30.68
C GLN A 243 6.22 -7.52 -31.30
N MET A 244 6.49 -8.81 -31.17
CA MET A 244 7.68 -9.43 -31.75
C MET A 244 7.35 -10.81 -32.28
N GLN A 245 7.86 -11.11 -33.47
CA GLN A 245 7.81 -12.44 -34.05
C GLN A 245 9.23 -13.02 -34.09
N SER A 246 9.44 -14.18 -33.46
CA SER A 246 10.74 -14.82 -33.37
C SER A 246 10.58 -16.34 -33.38
N GLN A 247 11.40 -17.04 -34.18
CA GLN A 247 11.50 -18.51 -34.17
C GLN A 247 10.14 -19.24 -34.29
N GLY A 248 9.22 -18.70 -35.09
CA GLY A 248 7.88 -19.28 -35.31
C GLY A 248 6.86 -18.98 -34.22
N LEU A 249 7.20 -18.12 -33.25
CA LEU A 249 6.29 -17.56 -32.26
C LEU A 249 6.02 -16.09 -32.54
N GLU A 250 4.83 -15.65 -32.21
CA GLU A 250 4.40 -14.26 -32.20
C GLU A 250 3.93 -13.93 -30.78
N MET A 251 4.58 -12.93 -30.17
CA MET A 251 4.19 -12.40 -28.86
C MET A 251 3.72 -10.97 -29.01
N GLN A 252 2.59 -10.64 -28.38
CA GLN A 252 2.01 -9.31 -28.37
C GLN A 252 1.64 -8.90 -26.94
N LEU A 253 2.22 -7.80 -26.47
CA LEU A 253 1.78 -7.08 -25.29
C LEU A 253 0.75 -6.03 -25.71
N SER A 254 -0.40 -6.05 -25.03
CA SER A 254 -1.55 -5.17 -25.30
C SER A 254 -2.25 -4.81 -23.99
N GLY A 255 -3.21 -3.89 -24.07
CA GLY A 255 -3.93 -3.37 -22.91
C GLY A 255 -3.92 -1.86 -22.89
N ASP A 256 -4.06 -1.28 -21.70
CA ASP A 256 -4.02 0.15 -21.51
C ASP A 256 -2.61 0.70 -21.82
N LEU A 257 -2.54 1.84 -22.52
CA LEU A 257 -1.29 2.58 -22.78
C LEU A 257 -1.07 3.69 -21.74
N SER A 258 -2.09 3.99 -20.95
CA SER A 258 -2.06 5.00 -19.90
C SER A 258 -2.89 4.56 -18.71
N ALA A 259 -2.45 4.92 -17.51
CA ALA A 259 -3.18 4.67 -16.26
C ALA A 259 -3.36 5.97 -15.47
N THR A 260 -4.17 5.92 -14.43
CA THR A 260 -4.31 7.00 -13.43
C THR A 260 -4.02 6.42 -12.06
N VAL A 261 -3.28 7.15 -11.22
CA VAL A 261 -2.99 6.69 -9.86
C VAL A 261 -4.27 6.31 -9.12
N GLY A 262 -4.28 5.12 -8.52
CA GLY A 262 -5.42 4.61 -7.79
C GLY A 262 -6.50 3.95 -8.65
N GLN A 263 -6.30 3.84 -9.97
CA GLN A 263 -7.15 3.05 -10.87
C GLN A 263 -6.37 1.87 -11.44
N PRO A 264 -6.98 0.67 -11.53
CA PRO A 264 -6.35 -0.48 -12.17
C PRO A 264 -6.26 -0.26 -13.68
N ALA A 265 -5.10 -0.56 -14.27
CA ALA A 265 -4.90 -0.67 -15.70
C ALA A 265 -4.92 -2.15 -16.10
N THR A 266 -5.54 -2.47 -17.23
CA THR A 266 -5.64 -3.82 -17.77
C THR A 266 -4.49 -4.08 -18.73
N LEU A 267 -3.77 -5.17 -18.50
CA LEU A 267 -2.63 -5.59 -19.29
C LEU A 267 -2.83 -7.03 -19.74
N ASN A 268 -2.41 -7.34 -20.96
CA ASN A 268 -2.53 -8.65 -21.56
C ASN A 268 -1.32 -8.97 -22.43
N VAL A 269 -0.77 -10.17 -22.26
CA VAL A 269 0.18 -10.74 -23.21
C VAL A 269 -0.45 -11.93 -23.92
N SER A 270 -0.30 -11.97 -25.24
CA SER A 270 -0.72 -13.08 -26.09
C SER A 270 0.48 -13.74 -26.74
N VAL A 271 0.52 -15.07 -26.74
CA VAL A 271 1.54 -15.87 -27.42
C VAL A 271 0.86 -16.83 -28.39
N MET A 272 1.20 -16.69 -29.67
CA MET A 272 0.66 -17.50 -30.76
C MET A 272 1.78 -18.12 -31.59
N ASP A 273 1.48 -19.22 -32.24
CA ASP A 273 2.31 -19.76 -33.30
C ASP A 273 2.15 -18.88 -34.55
N ALA A 274 3.26 -18.37 -35.06
CA ALA A 274 3.23 -17.39 -36.13
C ALA A 274 2.73 -17.97 -37.47
N ASN A 275 2.85 -19.28 -37.67
CA ASN A 275 2.44 -19.95 -38.91
C ASN A 275 1.00 -20.43 -38.84
N THR A 276 0.62 -21.08 -37.75
CA THR A 276 -0.70 -21.70 -37.59
C THR A 276 -1.72 -20.77 -36.96
N LYS A 277 -1.28 -19.65 -36.37
CA LYS A 277 -2.09 -18.70 -35.60
C LYS A 277 -2.88 -19.36 -34.46
N GLN A 278 -2.38 -20.50 -33.99
CA GLN A 278 -2.90 -21.21 -32.83
C GLN A 278 -2.23 -20.69 -31.55
N PRO A 279 -2.96 -20.67 -30.42
CA PRO A 279 -2.39 -20.26 -29.14
C PRO A 279 -1.29 -21.22 -28.67
N VAL A 280 -0.29 -20.67 -27.97
CA VAL A 280 0.83 -21.44 -27.42
C VAL A 280 0.80 -21.34 -25.91
N SER A 281 0.53 -22.46 -25.23
CA SER A 281 0.43 -22.55 -23.76
C SER A 281 1.65 -23.18 -23.09
N ASN A 282 2.54 -23.83 -23.85
CA ASN A 282 3.73 -24.54 -23.36
C ASN A 282 4.99 -23.67 -23.33
N VAL A 283 4.85 -22.43 -22.87
CA VAL A 283 5.94 -21.45 -22.71
C VAL A 283 5.90 -20.85 -21.31
N SER A 284 7.05 -20.40 -20.84
CA SER A 284 7.16 -19.60 -19.62
C SER A 284 7.12 -18.11 -19.98
N LEU A 285 6.34 -17.36 -19.21
CA LEU A 285 6.24 -15.90 -19.29
C LEU A 285 6.83 -15.31 -18.03
N LYS A 286 7.73 -14.34 -18.19
CA LYS A 286 8.24 -13.49 -17.11
C LYS A 286 7.78 -12.06 -17.36
N VAL A 287 6.90 -11.57 -16.51
CA VAL A 287 6.34 -10.22 -16.55
C VAL A 287 7.04 -9.36 -15.50
N ALA A 288 7.43 -8.15 -15.88
CA ALA A 288 7.92 -7.14 -14.95
C ALA A 288 7.32 -5.77 -15.28
N ALA A 289 6.84 -5.07 -14.25
CA ALA A 289 6.45 -3.67 -14.33
C ALA A 289 7.48 -2.84 -13.54
N THR A 290 8.29 -2.05 -14.23
CA THR A 290 9.39 -1.29 -13.65
C THR A 290 9.15 0.20 -13.81
N GLN A 291 9.26 0.97 -12.73
CA GLN A 291 9.16 2.42 -12.79
C GLN A 291 10.38 3.00 -13.51
N LEU A 292 10.17 3.85 -14.52
CA LEU A 292 11.25 4.33 -15.38
C LEU A 292 12.20 5.35 -14.72
N GLU A 293 11.74 6.10 -13.72
CA GLU A 293 12.53 7.17 -13.11
C GLU A 293 13.60 6.64 -12.14
N ASN A 294 13.23 5.73 -11.25
CA ASN A 294 14.12 5.20 -10.21
C ASN A 294 14.41 3.70 -10.36
N ASN A 295 13.93 3.08 -11.44
CA ASN A 295 14.23 1.70 -11.84
C ASN A 295 13.91 0.65 -10.75
N TRP A 296 12.84 0.84 -9.98
CA TRP A 296 12.33 -0.17 -9.05
C TRP A 296 11.16 -0.95 -9.66
N VAL A 297 11.00 -2.19 -9.21
CA VAL A 297 9.98 -3.12 -9.72
C VAL A 297 8.70 -2.98 -8.89
N ALA A 298 7.61 -2.59 -9.55
CA ALA A 298 6.29 -2.49 -8.94
C ALA A 298 5.59 -3.84 -8.83
N PHE A 299 5.77 -4.67 -9.86
CA PHE A 299 5.17 -5.99 -9.97
C PHE A 299 6.07 -6.89 -10.81
N ALA A 300 6.18 -8.15 -10.41
CA ALA A 300 6.79 -9.18 -11.26
C ALA A 300 6.08 -10.52 -11.08
N TYR A 301 5.98 -11.29 -12.15
CA TYR A 301 5.34 -12.59 -12.15
C TYR A 301 6.02 -13.53 -13.14
N GLU A 302 6.17 -14.80 -12.75
CA GLU A 302 6.66 -15.86 -13.63
C GLU A 302 5.63 -16.99 -13.66
N GLY A 303 5.19 -17.38 -14.86
CA GLY A 303 4.20 -18.43 -15.01
C GLY A 303 3.98 -18.85 -16.44
N ILE A 304 2.76 -19.31 -16.75
CA ILE A 304 2.37 -19.81 -18.07
C ILE A 304 1.11 -19.10 -18.56
N PRO A 305 0.92 -18.97 -19.88
CA PRO A 305 -0.33 -18.48 -20.43
C PRO A 305 -1.45 -19.52 -20.28
N ASP A 306 -2.69 -19.05 -20.39
CA ASP A 306 -3.88 -19.87 -20.37
C ASP A 306 -4.04 -20.75 -21.64
N SER A 307 -5.13 -21.50 -21.72
CA SER A 307 -5.44 -22.35 -22.89
C SER A 307 -5.64 -21.56 -24.19
N THR A 308 -5.86 -20.25 -24.10
CA THR A 308 -5.98 -19.33 -25.24
C THR A 308 -4.67 -18.60 -25.56
N GLY A 309 -3.57 -19.00 -24.92
CA GLY A 309 -2.25 -18.40 -25.14
C GLY A 309 -2.12 -17.01 -24.51
N ASN A 310 -3.01 -16.65 -23.59
CA ASN A 310 -3.07 -15.32 -23.00
C ASN A 310 -2.71 -15.33 -21.51
N LEU A 311 -2.18 -14.21 -21.03
CA LEU A 311 -2.10 -13.90 -19.61
C LEU A 311 -2.62 -12.47 -19.45
N THR A 312 -3.74 -12.33 -18.74
CA THR A 312 -4.38 -11.05 -18.46
C THR A 312 -4.29 -10.76 -16.96
N TRP A 313 -3.93 -9.52 -16.63
CA TRP A 313 -3.95 -9.03 -15.26
C TRP A 313 -4.35 -7.55 -15.23
N GLN A 314 -4.85 -7.12 -14.09
CA GLN A 314 -5.08 -5.71 -13.79
C GLN A 314 -4.17 -5.29 -12.65
N GLN A 315 -3.49 -4.17 -12.84
CA GLN A 315 -2.57 -3.63 -11.86
C GLN A 315 -2.87 -2.16 -11.61
N GLN A 316 -2.99 -1.79 -10.35
CA GLN A 316 -3.03 -0.40 -9.96
C GLN A 316 -1.61 0.15 -9.78
N PHE A 317 -1.38 1.31 -10.38
CA PHE A 317 -0.18 2.12 -10.15
C PHE A 317 -0.48 3.17 -9.08
N PHE A 318 0.49 3.42 -8.20
CA PHE A 318 0.32 4.26 -7.01
C PHE A 318 1.16 5.54 -7.06
N ASP A 319 2.08 5.64 -8.00
CA ASP A 319 2.92 6.79 -8.31
C ASP A 319 2.60 7.32 -9.71
N GLY A 320 2.82 8.61 -9.92
CA GLY A 320 2.53 9.28 -11.19
C GLY A 320 3.65 9.17 -12.23
N ALA A 321 4.55 8.20 -12.08
CA ALA A 321 5.71 8.04 -12.95
C ALA A 321 5.41 7.02 -14.07
N PRO A 322 5.98 7.20 -15.28
CA PRO A 322 5.88 6.21 -16.34
C PRO A 322 6.47 4.86 -15.93
N HIS A 323 5.83 3.78 -16.37
CA HIS A 323 6.29 2.40 -16.12
C HIS A 323 6.62 1.70 -17.43
N LYS A 324 7.66 0.87 -17.40
CA LYS A 324 7.97 -0.08 -18.47
C LYS A 324 7.39 -1.43 -18.09
N ILE A 325 6.49 -1.93 -18.93
CA ILE A 325 5.96 -3.29 -18.84
C ILE A 325 6.78 -4.14 -19.79
N GLU A 326 7.50 -5.13 -19.26
CA GLU A 326 8.32 -6.05 -20.03
C GLU A 326 7.78 -7.46 -19.86
N VAL A 327 7.73 -8.20 -20.96
CA VAL A 327 7.39 -9.62 -20.94
C VAL A 327 8.44 -10.37 -21.74
N GLU A 328 9.14 -11.28 -21.06
CA GLU A 328 10.04 -12.25 -21.67
C GLU A 328 9.30 -13.58 -21.83
N VAL A 329 9.44 -14.21 -22.99
CA VAL A 329 8.96 -15.56 -23.25
C VAL A 329 10.14 -16.51 -23.40
N ALA A 330 10.08 -17.64 -22.71
CA ALA A 330 11.11 -18.67 -22.73
C ALA A 330 10.51 -20.07 -22.91
N PRO A 331 11.23 -21.03 -23.51
CA PRO A 331 10.76 -22.41 -23.58
C PRO A 331 10.75 -23.04 -22.18
N GLN A 332 9.72 -23.85 -21.90
CA GLN A 332 9.74 -24.69 -20.71
C GLN A 332 10.72 -25.85 -20.89
N ALA A 333 11.31 -26.33 -19.79
CA ALA A 333 12.20 -27.50 -19.81
C ALA A 333 11.51 -28.76 -20.36
N THR A 334 10.19 -28.85 -20.23
CA THR A 334 9.35 -29.96 -20.71
C THR A 334 8.79 -29.74 -22.13
N SER A 335 9.07 -28.59 -22.76
CA SER A 335 8.53 -28.27 -24.09
C SER A 335 9.31 -28.98 -25.19
N THR A 336 8.57 -29.54 -26.16
CA THR A 336 9.16 -30.10 -27.39
C THR A 336 9.72 -29.02 -28.31
N ARG A 337 9.22 -27.78 -28.20
CA ARG A 337 9.70 -26.62 -28.93
C ARG A 337 10.75 -25.90 -28.09
N GLN A 338 11.97 -25.85 -28.60
CA GLN A 338 13.08 -25.11 -28.02
C GLN A 338 13.37 -23.87 -28.87
N PHE A 339 13.58 -22.72 -28.23
CA PHE A 339 13.88 -21.45 -28.87
C PHE A 339 14.67 -20.56 -27.92
N GLN A 340 15.42 -19.59 -28.46
CA GLN A 340 16.06 -18.57 -27.62
C GLN A 340 15.02 -17.61 -27.03
N PRO A 341 15.04 -17.34 -25.72
CA PRO A 341 14.14 -16.37 -25.10
C PRO A 341 14.16 -15.01 -25.81
N PHE A 342 13.01 -14.36 -25.87
CA PHE A 342 12.88 -13.02 -26.44
C PHE A 342 11.85 -12.21 -25.67
N GLN A 343 11.88 -10.89 -25.82
CA GLN A 343 11.11 -9.96 -25.02
C GLN A 343 10.31 -8.98 -25.88
N VAL A 344 9.14 -8.60 -25.36
CA VAL A 344 8.38 -7.42 -25.79
C VAL A 344 8.30 -6.44 -24.65
N ALA A 345 8.16 -5.16 -24.97
CA ALA A 345 7.96 -4.14 -23.95
C ALA A 345 7.00 -3.06 -24.42
N GLN A 346 6.37 -2.40 -23.45
CA GLN A 346 5.50 -1.26 -23.66
C GLN A 346 5.68 -0.28 -22.50
N THR A 347 5.73 1.01 -22.79
CA THR A 347 5.66 2.04 -21.76
C THR A 347 4.21 2.36 -21.47
N LEU A 348 3.87 2.42 -20.19
CA LEU A 348 2.59 2.83 -19.64
C LEU A 348 2.76 4.19 -18.96
N SER A 349 2.13 5.23 -19.51
CA SER A 349 2.14 6.56 -18.89
C SER A 349 1.15 6.60 -17.74
N VAL A 350 1.61 6.95 -16.53
CA VAL A 350 0.72 7.03 -15.36
C VAL A 350 0.45 8.48 -15.00
N GLN A 351 -0.82 8.88 -15.01
CA GLN A 351 -1.22 10.20 -14.56
C GLN A 351 -1.24 10.24 -13.02
N GLY A 352 -0.35 11.04 -12.45
CA GLY A 352 -0.37 11.34 -11.01
C GLY A 352 -1.62 12.10 -10.59
N VAL A 353 -2.09 11.82 -9.37
CA VAL A 353 -3.27 12.49 -8.80
C VAL A 353 -2.91 13.12 -7.46
N ALA A 354 -3.09 14.43 -7.38
CA ALA A 354 -2.81 15.19 -6.17
C ALA A 354 -3.64 14.68 -4.96
N PRO A 355 -3.06 14.64 -3.74
CA PRO A 355 -3.81 14.28 -2.54
C PRO A 355 -5.07 15.14 -2.36
N PRO A 356 -6.23 14.55 -2.00
CA PRO A 356 -7.49 15.27 -1.86
C PRO A 356 -7.39 16.47 -0.91
N LEU A 357 -8.08 17.57 -1.22
CA LEU A 357 -8.07 18.79 -0.40
C LEU A 357 -8.44 18.50 1.07
N SER A 358 -9.40 17.60 1.30
CA SER A 358 -9.83 17.21 2.65
C SER A 358 -8.69 16.62 3.48
N VAL A 359 -7.85 15.77 2.89
CA VAL A 359 -6.68 15.17 3.56
C VAL A 359 -5.68 16.25 3.97
N ARG A 360 -5.42 17.21 3.06
CA ARG A 360 -4.52 18.35 3.33
C ARG A 360 -5.05 19.21 4.48
N LEU A 361 -6.36 19.50 4.49
CA LEU A 361 -7.00 20.29 5.55
C LEU A 361 -6.98 19.58 6.90
N ILE A 362 -7.16 18.25 6.93
CA ILE A 362 -7.09 17.45 8.16
C ILE A 362 -5.66 17.50 8.74
N SER A 363 -4.63 17.28 7.91
CA SER A 363 -3.23 17.38 8.34
C SER A 363 -2.91 18.77 8.89
N LEU A 364 -3.31 19.83 8.18
CA LEU A 364 -3.16 21.21 8.63
C LEU A 364 -3.85 21.45 9.98
N THR A 365 -5.06 20.90 10.17
CA THR A 365 -5.80 21.02 11.42
C THR A 365 -5.06 20.38 12.58
N TYR A 366 -4.44 19.21 12.40
CA TYR A 366 -3.61 18.58 13.44
C TYR A 366 -2.39 19.43 13.78
N MET A 367 -1.68 19.95 12.78
CA MET A 367 -0.51 20.80 13.01
C MET A 367 -0.86 22.08 13.76
N ILE A 368 -1.93 22.78 13.34
CA ILE A 368 -2.43 23.96 14.03
C ILE A 368 -2.91 23.61 15.45
N GLY A 369 -3.60 22.49 15.62
CA GLY A 369 -4.08 22.02 16.92
C GLY A 369 -2.95 21.83 17.94
N LEU A 370 -1.81 21.28 17.52
CA LEU A 370 -0.63 21.15 18.37
C LEU A 370 -0.08 22.53 18.79
N VAL A 371 0.00 23.49 17.87
CA VAL A 371 0.46 24.85 18.20
C VAL A 371 -0.51 25.54 19.18
N ILE A 372 -1.83 25.45 18.93
CA ILE A 372 -2.86 26.03 19.82
C ILE A 372 -2.77 25.40 21.22
N LEU A 373 -2.61 24.07 21.30
CA LEU A 373 -2.47 23.38 22.58
C LEU A 373 -1.24 23.89 23.34
N GLY A 374 -0.09 23.97 22.67
CA GLY A 374 1.12 24.56 23.25
C GLY A 374 0.87 25.98 23.76
N PHE A 375 0.25 26.82 22.93
CA PHE A 375 -0.08 28.20 23.25
C PHE A 375 -0.97 28.35 24.50
N LEU A 376 -2.04 27.55 24.59
CA LEU A 376 -2.91 27.55 25.77
C LEU A 376 -2.18 27.10 27.04
N LEU A 377 -1.28 26.11 26.94
CA LEU A 377 -0.44 25.68 28.06
C LEU A 377 0.49 26.81 28.51
N GLY A 378 1.16 27.49 27.56
CA GLY A 378 2.03 28.64 27.85
C GLY A 378 1.29 29.77 28.56
N LEU A 379 0.09 30.13 28.09
CA LEU A 379 -0.78 31.11 28.74
C LEU A 379 -1.16 30.68 30.16
N GLY A 380 -1.55 29.41 30.34
CA GLY A 380 -1.95 28.85 31.63
C GLY A 380 -0.81 28.86 32.66
N ILE A 381 0.40 28.48 32.26
CA ILE A 381 1.60 28.54 33.11
C ILE A 381 1.84 29.97 33.58
N GLN A 382 1.75 30.94 32.66
CA GLN A 382 1.99 32.34 32.98
C GLN A 382 0.94 32.92 33.93
N HIS A 383 -0.32 32.50 33.77
CA HIS A 383 -1.40 32.92 34.66
C HIS A 383 -1.17 32.42 36.09
N ARG A 384 -0.79 31.14 36.25
CA ARG A 384 -0.48 30.55 37.56
C ARG A 384 0.74 31.19 38.22
N HIS A 385 1.80 31.47 37.46
CA HIS A 385 3.00 32.12 37.98
C HIS A 385 2.68 33.49 38.61
N LYS A 386 1.75 34.24 38.01
CA LYS A 386 1.29 35.54 38.53
C LYS A 386 0.43 35.41 39.78
N GLN A 387 -0.51 34.47 39.82
CA GLN A 387 -1.32 34.21 41.01
C GLN A 387 -0.43 33.84 42.20
N GLY A 388 0.58 32.99 41.99
CA GLY A 388 1.57 32.64 43.01
C GLY A 388 2.43 33.83 43.47
N ALA A 389 2.86 34.70 42.55
CA ALA A 389 3.63 35.89 42.88
C ALA A 389 2.81 36.91 43.70
N PHE A 390 1.52 37.09 43.37
CA PHE A 390 0.61 37.97 44.10
C PHE A 390 0.36 37.48 45.54
N MET A 391 0.11 36.17 45.71
CA MET A 391 -0.09 35.58 47.04
C MET A 391 1.16 35.68 47.94
N ARG A 392 2.37 35.68 47.36
CA ARG A 392 3.63 35.90 48.11
C ARG A 392 3.88 37.35 48.52
N GLN A 393 3.20 38.32 47.91
CA GLN A 393 3.29 39.73 48.31
C GLN A 393 2.29 40.10 49.42
N LEU A 394 1.28 39.25 49.66
CA LEU A 394 0.26 39.45 50.69
C LEU A 394 0.59 38.76 52.03
N ASN A 395 1.59 37.88 52.05
CA ASN A 395 2.18 37.28 53.24
C ASN A 395 3.54 37.92 53.51
#